data_AF-B0E5H5-F1
#
_entry.id   AF-B0E5H5-F1
#
_cell.length_a   1.000
_cell.length_b   1.000
_cell.length_c   1.000
_cell.angle_alpha   90.00
_cell.angle_beta   90.00
_cell.angle_gamma   90.00
#
_symmetry.space_group_name_H-M   'P 1'
#
loop_
_entity.id
_entity.type
_entity.pdbx_description
1 polymer ?
#
loop_
_entity_poly.entity_id
_entity_poly.type
_entity_poly.pdbx_seq_one_letter_code
_entity_poly.pdbx_strand_id
1 'polypeptide(L)'
;MTIEEIEKELYHFKSYHEVTNNSIKMICPNEISYRNYAIKYYCKNQFEYKAELGKICQLNEEKYYNKLMEYSLQKMMPYPYHLIGIGFFNSINHSDKLNPPKYYAQLIKKLLNEGLPFDRLPAFTARDVFRFLGVSRNQFTEIANRFKSEKRKLLSRKFPLNFEVKQPNCQPWWIIRTYSNNNEGKLTFNEKFVKDCLDKEIYLSNVFIIIRIEEKDSFIPIIHDNIIITRTTKMEYIYYRILLIIDDRLTVKDLVSILIDPNDRLMLQKKGEIMKAISYLVRLNRLNKVEIRDIQYNGITPPTPRLNQQIKKRVCFIVDEAVVSTLMTGITKTDDIKRIVVHLFETGRLTNDQVYALICLIELLKTQPCAKDSRAHYKKFFNVGNSLVNVIKSLQQLICNEEIFGLCDGIEIVKMECLKYLTEKEKESYRKKYTSALIGSNSKIISCQHSPFSPQLIPHSVLSSYLFTIFLNY
;
A
#
# COMPACT_ATOMS: atom_id res chain seq x y z
N MET A 1 17.92 -19.55 -14.99
CA MET A 1 17.78 -19.08 -16.40
C MET A 1 16.45 -18.39 -16.50
N THR A 2 16.41 -17.08 -16.31
CA THR A 2 15.16 -16.42 -15.93
C THR A 2 14.80 -15.29 -16.88
N ILE A 3 13.51 -15.20 -17.17
CA ILE A 3 12.78 -14.03 -17.67
C ILE A 3 13.36 -12.71 -17.09
N GLU A 4 13.83 -12.74 -15.85
CA GLU A 4 14.46 -11.63 -15.14
C GLU A 4 15.69 -11.06 -15.84
N GLU A 5 16.47 -11.85 -16.57
CA GLU A 5 17.63 -11.35 -17.32
C GLU A 5 17.21 -10.43 -18.47
N ILE A 6 16.17 -10.81 -19.21
CA ILE A 6 15.59 -9.97 -20.28
C ILE A 6 14.94 -8.74 -19.69
N GLU A 7 14.15 -8.91 -18.62
CA GLU A 7 13.54 -7.79 -17.91
C GLU A 7 14.61 -6.82 -17.39
N LYS A 8 15.78 -7.30 -16.96
CA LYS A 8 16.90 -6.45 -16.51
C LYS A 8 17.49 -5.65 -17.67
N GLU A 9 17.68 -6.24 -18.85
CA GLU A 9 18.19 -5.50 -20.02
C GLU A 9 17.17 -4.44 -20.50
N LEU A 10 15.89 -4.79 -20.52
CA LEU A 10 14.80 -3.85 -20.86
C LEU A 10 14.65 -2.74 -19.82
N TYR A 11 14.86 -3.04 -18.54
CA TYR A 11 14.85 -2.02 -17.48
C TYR A 11 15.90 -0.93 -17.72
N HIS A 12 17.02 -1.28 -18.37
CA HIS A 12 18.09 -0.36 -18.76
C HIS A 12 17.94 0.17 -20.20
N PHE A 13 16.78 -0.04 -20.83
CA PHE A 13 16.48 0.40 -22.20
C PHE A 13 17.50 -0.07 -23.25
N LYS A 14 18.06 -1.28 -23.09
CA LYS A 14 18.90 -1.86 -24.15
C LYS A 14 18.06 -2.35 -25.32
N SER A 15 18.52 -2.04 -26.52
CA SER A 15 18.00 -2.56 -27.78
C SER A 15 18.41 -4.02 -27.99
N TYR A 16 17.73 -4.72 -28.91
CA TYR A 16 18.05 -6.11 -29.24
C TYR A 16 19.52 -6.31 -29.65
N HIS A 17 20.13 -5.32 -30.32
CA HIS A 17 21.51 -5.38 -30.79
C HIS A 17 22.55 -5.15 -29.67
N GLU A 18 22.18 -4.43 -28.62
CA GLU A 18 23.03 -4.20 -27.44
C GLU A 18 23.01 -5.37 -26.44
N VAL A 19 22.06 -6.30 -26.61
CA VAL A 19 22.00 -7.51 -25.79
C VAL A 19 23.07 -8.51 -26.24
N THR A 20 24.09 -8.67 -25.40
CA THR A 20 25.20 -9.61 -25.61
C THR A 20 24.93 -11.00 -25.03
N ASN A 21 23.92 -11.16 -24.19
CA ASN A 21 23.58 -12.44 -23.56
C ASN A 21 22.89 -13.38 -24.56
N ASN A 22 23.58 -14.46 -24.94
CA ASN A 22 23.09 -15.45 -25.89
C ASN A 22 21.82 -16.20 -25.41
N SER A 23 21.61 -16.33 -24.11
CA SER A 23 20.40 -16.96 -23.56
C SER A 23 19.14 -16.11 -23.82
N ILE A 24 19.27 -14.78 -23.86
CA ILE A 24 18.18 -13.88 -24.23
C ILE A 24 17.80 -14.07 -25.71
N LYS A 25 18.81 -14.26 -26.57
CA LYS A 25 18.60 -14.55 -27.99
C LYS A 25 17.95 -15.92 -28.22
N MET A 26 18.03 -16.86 -27.29
CA MET A 26 17.25 -18.10 -27.39
C MET A 26 15.75 -17.87 -27.12
N ILE A 27 15.40 -17.01 -26.15
CA ILE A 27 14.00 -16.70 -25.78
C ILE A 27 13.36 -15.74 -26.78
N CYS A 28 14.12 -14.75 -27.23
CA CYS A 28 13.74 -13.77 -28.23
C CYS A 28 14.69 -13.88 -29.42
N PRO A 29 14.46 -14.81 -30.38
CA PRO A 29 15.39 -15.11 -31.48
C PRO A 29 15.58 -13.99 -32.49
N ASN A 30 14.71 -12.98 -32.48
CA ASN A 30 14.77 -11.87 -33.41
C ASN A 30 14.24 -10.58 -32.78
N GLU A 31 14.53 -9.45 -33.42
CA GLU A 31 14.11 -8.13 -32.98
C GLU A 31 12.59 -8.03 -32.80
N ILE A 32 11.79 -8.70 -33.65
CA ILE A 32 10.33 -8.70 -33.56
C ILE A 32 9.84 -9.35 -32.25
N SER A 33 10.39 -10.52 -31.91
CA SER A 33 10.08 -11.24 -30.67
C SER A 33 10.51 -10.43 -29.44
N TYR A 34 11.68 -9.80 -29.49
CA TYR A 34 12.18 -8.91 -28.44
C TYR A 34 11.29 -7.68 -28.27
N ARG A 35 10.91 -7.01 -29.36
CA ARG A 35 9.97 -5.89 -29.38
C ARG A 35 8.62 -6.25 -28.77
N ASN A 36 8.05 -7.39 -29.16
CA ASN A 36 6.77 -7.86 -28.62
C ASN A 36 6.87 -8.17 -27.12
N TYR A 37 8.00 -8.73 -26.67
CA TYR A 37 8.29 -8.95 -25.26
C TYR A 37 8.43 -7.61 -24.51
N ALA A 38 9.20 -6.66 -25.07
CA ALA A 38 9.42 -5.33 -24.52
C ALA A 38 8.09 -4.58 -24.31
N ILE A 39 7.21 -4.57 -25.32
CA ILE A 39 5.87 -3.97 -25.19
C ILE A 39 5.11 -4.59 -24.00
N LYS A 40 5.07 -5.93 -23.91
CA LYS A 40 4.39 -6.61 -22.79
C LYS A 40 5.02 -6.25 -21.46
N TYR A 41 6.36 -6.21 -21.38
CA TYR A 41 7.10 -5.86 -20.18
C TYR A 41 6.79 -4.43 -19.72
N TYR A 42 6.93 -3.44 -20.60
CA TYR A 42 6.69 -2.05 -20.24
C TYR A 42 5.22 -1.78 -19.91
N CYS A 43 4.26 -2.37 -20.62
CA CYS A 43 2.84 -2.25 -20.28
C CYS A 43 2.50 -2.92 -18.93
N LYS A 44 3.03 -4.12 -18.67
CA LYS A 44 2.86 -4.84 -17.40
C LYS A 44 3.37 -4.03 -16.20
N ASN A 45 4.40 -3.24 -16.38
CA ASN A 45 4.97 -2.39 -15.33
C ASN A 45 4.49 -0.92 -15.41
N GLN A 46 3.58 -0.59 -16.34
CA GLN A 46 3.03 0.76 -16.56
C GLN A 46 4.10 1.85 -16.66
N PHE A 47 5.10 1.64 -17.51
CA PHE A 47 6.18 2.62 -17.70
C PHE A 47 5.65 3.89 -18.35
N GLU A 48 6.28 5.00 -17.98
CA GLU A 48 6.08 6.27 -18.68
C GLU A 48 6.80 6.22 -20.02
N TYR A 49 6.19 6.83 -21.04
CA TYR A 49 6.81 6.87 -22.36
C TYR A 49 8.13 7.63 -22.29
N LYS A 50 9.16 7.02 -22.87
CA LYS A 50 10.47 7.62 -23.10
C LYS A 50 10.88 7.34 -24.53
N ALA A 51 11.70 8.20 -25.13
CA ALA A 51 12.12 8.05 -26.52
C ALA A 51 12.86 6.72 -26.75
N GLU A 52 13.67 6.28 -25.79
CA GLU A 52 14.41 5.02 -25.80
C GLU A 52 13.46 3.81 -25.82
N LEU A 53 12.45 3.83 -24.95
CA LEU A 53 11.38 2.84 -24.94
C LEU A 53 10.62 2.83 -26.27
N GLY A 54 10.28 4.02 -26.78
CA GLY A 54 9.59 4.19 -28.06
C GLY A 54 10.36 3.60 -29.23
N LYS A 55 11.69 3.74 -29.26
CA LYS A 55 12.58 3.11 -30.24
C LYS A 55 12.53 1.60 -30.16
N ILE A 56 12.70 1.01 -28.96
CA ILE A 56 12.67 -0.45 -28.75
C ILE A 56 11.31 -1.03 -29.14
N CYS A 57 10.23 -0.37 -28.74
CA CYS A 57 8.86 -0.80 -29.04
C CYS A 57 8.44 -0.49 -30.48
N GLN A 58 9.15 0.40 -31.17
CA GLN A 58 8.76 1.00 -32.45
C GLN A 58 7.34 1.62 -32.37
N LEU A 59 7.08 2.36 -31.29
CA LEU A 59 5.82 3.05 -31.03
C LEU A 59 6.07 4.52 -30.70
N ASN A 60 5.22 5.39 -31.25
CA ASN A 60 5.10 6.75 -30.73
C ASN A 60 4.35 6.73 -29.39
N GLU A 61 4.38 7.85 -28.68
CA GLU A 61 3.76 8.00 -27.35
C GLU A 61 2.27 7.58 -27.36
N GLU A 62 1.53 8.03 -28.37
CA GLU A 62 0.10 7.72 -28.54
C GLU A 62 -0.18 6.22 -28.66
N LYS A 63 0.51 5.54 -29.59
CA LYS A 63 0.32 4.10 -29.80
C LYS A 63 0.78 3.30 -28.58
N TYR A 64 1.81 3.76 -27.88
CA TYR A 64 2.28 3.13 -26.66
C TYR A 64 1.22 3.17 -25.57
N TYR A 65 0.68 4.35 -25.24
CA TYR A 65 -0.33 4.46 -24.19
C TYR A 65 -1.64 3.76 -24.56
N ASN A 66 -2.03 3.75 -25.83
CA ASN A 66 -3.16 2.94 -26.29
C ASN A 66 -2.96 1.43 -26.01
N LYS A 67 -1.78 0.88 -26.36
CA LYS A 67 -1.43 -0.51 -26.03
C LYS A 67 -1.36 -0.75 -24.52
N LEU A 68 -0.86 0.20 -23.74
CA LEU A 68 -0.80 0.10 -22.29
C LEU A 68 -2.20 0.00 -21.68
N MET A 69 -3.15 0.83 -22.14
CA MET A 69 -4.53 0.79 -21.66
C MET A 69 -5.26 -0.49 -22.07
N GLU A 70 -5.07 -0.96 -23.30
CA GLU A 70 -5.58 -2.26 -23.75
C GLU A 70 -5.04 -3.41 -22.90
N TYR A 71 -3.72 -3.44 -22.70
CA TYR A 71 -3.06 -4.44 -21.86
C TYR A 71 -3.59 -4.39 -20.42
N SER A 72 -3.74 -3.19 -19.86
CA SER A 72 -4.23 -2.98 -18.49
C SER A 72 -5.66 -3.51 -18.33
N LEU A 73 -6.55 -3.23 -19.28
CA LEU A 73 -7.91 -3.80 -19.30
C LEU A 73 -7.91 -5.33 -19.44
N GLN A 74 -7.07 -5.87 -20.33
CA GLN A 74 -6.96 -7.30 -20.57
C GLN A 74 -6.48 -8.03 -19.30
N LYS A 75 -5.53 -7.44 -18.57
CA LYS A 75 -4.93 -8.00 -17.35
C LYS A 75 -5.60 -7.53 -16.05
N MET A 76 -6.69 -6.75 -16.15
CA MET A 76 -7.43 -6.22 -15.00
C MET A 76 -6.55 -5.40 -14.03
N MET A 77 -5.57 -4.68 -14.57
CA MET A 77 -4.64 -3.87 -13.79
C MET A 77 -5.32 -2.61 -13.24
N PRO A 78 -4.78 -2.00 -12.17
CA PRO A 78 -5.19 -0.67 -11.74
C PRO A 78 -5.00 0.37 -12.83
N TYR A 79 -5.81 1.42 -12.80
CA TYR A 79 -5.65 2.56 -13.71
C TYR A 79 -4.29 3.25 -13.48
N PRO A 80 -3.54 3.62 -14.54
CA PRO A 80 -2.19 4.16 -14.42
C PRO A 80 -2.19 5.66 -14.07
N TYR A 81 -2.61 6.01 -12.85
CA TYR A 81 -2.75 7.42 -12.43
C TYR A 81 -1.48 8.25 -12.55
N HIS A 82 -0.33 7.63 -12.39
CA HIS A 82 0.97 8.29 -12.46
C HIS A 82 1.37 8.70 -13.88
N LEU A 83 0.66 8.22 -14.90
CA LEU A 83 0.92 8.56 -16.30
C LEU A 83 0.07 9.72 -16.79
N ILE A 84 -0.80 10.31 -15.97
CA ILE A 84 -1.75 11.36 -16.38
C ILE A 84 -1.00 12.68 -16.67
N GLY A 85 -0.41 12.79 -17.86
CA GLY A 85 0.15 14.00 -18.46
C GLY A 85 -0.48 14.33 -19.81
N ILE A 86 -0.01 15.40 -20.46
CA ILE A 86 -0.52 15.84 -21.79
C ILE A 86 -0.45 14.70 -22.81
N GLY A 87 0.70 14.00 -22.92
CA GLY A 87 0.88 12.93 -23.88
C GLY A 87 -0.07 11.75 -23.64
N PHE A 88 -0.22 11.31 -22.38
CA PHE A 88 -1.20 10.29 -22.01
C PHE A 88 -2.63 10.73 -22.30
N PHE A 89 -2.99 11.97 -21.94
CA PHE A 89 -4.34 12.49 -22.19
C PHE A 89 -4.63 12.55 -23.70
N ASN A 90 -3.73 13.11 -24.51
CA ASN A 90 -3.84 13.10 -25.97
C ASN A 90 -4.12 11.70 -26.51
N SER A 91 -3.45 10.69 -25.95
CA SER A 91 -3.61 9.29 -26.35
C SER A 91 -4.99 8.72 -26.07
N ILE A 92 -5.62 9.12 -24.97
CA ILE A 92 -6.95 8.62 -24.56
C ILE A 92 -8.11 9.53 -25.01
N ASN A 93 -7.83 10.76 -25.42
CA ASN A 93 -8.85 11.76 -25.77
C ASN A 93 -9.51 11.50 -27.14
N HIS A 94 -8.87 10.75 -28.05
CA HIS A 94 -9.35 10.60 -29.43
C HIS A 94 -10.53 9.62 -29.64
N SER A 95 -11.13 9.03 -28.60
CA SER A 95 -12.16 8.00 -28.84
C SER A 95 -13.10 7.70 -27.66
N ASP A 96 -13.56 8.70 -26.92
CA ASP A 96 -14.54 8.49 -25.84
C ASP A 96 -13.97 7.70 -24.63
N LYS A 97 -12.63 7.63 -24.52
CA LYS A 97 -11.93 6.71 -23.61
C LYS A 97 -11.53 7.34 -22.27
N LEU A 98 -12.09 6.72 -21.23
CA LEU A 98 -11.40 6.23 -20.02
C LEU A 98 -10.76 7.25 -19.08
N ASN A 99 -11.59 8.13 -18.52
CA ASN A 99 -11.35 8.54 -17.13
C ASN A 99 -11.46 7.32 -16.19
N PRO A 100 -10.91 7.37 -14.96
CA PRO A 100 -10.89 6.22 -14.06
C PRO A 100 -12.27 5.55 -13.84
N PRO A 101 -13.38 6.28 -13.62
CA PRO A 101 -14.70 5.66 -13.51
C PRO A 101 -15.10 4.83 -14.74
N LYS A 102 -14.93 5.38 -15.96
CA LYS A 102 -15.20 4.64 -17.21
C LYS A 102 -14.33 3.38 -17.31
N TYR A 103 -13.07 3.43 -16.85
CA TYR A 103 -12.15 2.29 -16.86
C TYR A 103 -12.63 1.14 -16.00
N TYR A 104 -12.97 1.44 -14.76
CA TYR A 104 -13.47 0.42 -13.85
C TYR A 104 -14.83 -0.12 -14.29
N ALA A 105 -15.70 0.72 -14.89
CA ALA A 105 -16.97 0.27 -15.45
C ALA A 105 -16.77 -0.73 -16.60
N GLN A 106 -15.78 -0.50 -17.47
CA GLN A 106 -15.41 -1.45 -18.52
C GLN A 106 -14.86 -2.77 -17.96
N LEU A 107 -14.07 -2.73 -16.89
CA LEU A 107 -13.59 -3.95 -16.22
C LEU A 107 -14.74 -4.78 -15.64
N ILE A 108 -15.73 -4.15 -14.99
CA ILE A 108 -16.90 -4.88 -14.48
C ILE A 108 -17.72 -5.47 -15.64
N LYS A 109 -17.94 -4.72 -16.72
CA LYS A 109 -18.59 -5.22 -17.94
C LYS A 109 -17.85 -6.43 -18.52
N LYS A 110 -16.50 -6.40 -18.56
CA LYS A 110 -15.67 -7.52 -19.00
C LYS A 110 -15.89 -8.76 -18.13
N LEU A 111 -15.82 -8.63 -16.80
CA LEU A 111 -16.05 -9.75 -15.88
C LEU A 111 -17.43 -10.39 -16.08
N LEU A 112 -18.47 -9.56 -16.21
CA LEU A 112 -19.84 -10.02 -16.45
C LEU A 112 -19.99 -10.75 -17.78
N ASN A 113 -19.43 -10.19 -18.85
CA ASN A 113 -19.50 -10.77 -20.20
C ASN A 113 -18.75 -12.10 -20.29
N GLU A 114 -17.60 -12.20 -19.63
CA GLU A 114 -16.74 -13.39 -19.59
C GLU A 114 -17.17 -14.40 -18.50
N GLY A 115 -18.16 -14.06 -17.67
CA GLY A 115 -18.63 -14.91 -16.58
C GLY A 115 -17.59 -15.12 -15.47
N LEU A 116 -16.64 -14.22 -15.33
CA LEU A 116 -15.55 -14.31 -14.35
C LEU A 116 -15.99 -13.78 -12.98
N PRO A 117 -15.56 -14.40 -11.86
CA PRO A 117 -15.89 -13.92 -10.53
C PRO A 117 -15.15 -12.62 -10.21
N PHE A 118 -15.73 -11.80 -9.31
CA PHE A 118 -15.12 -10.55 -8.82
C PHE A 118 -13.70 -10.77 -8.27
N ASP A 119 -13.48 -11.92 -7.65
CA ASP A 119 -12.20 -12.31 -7.07
C ASP A 119 -11.09 -12.42 -8.14
N ARG A 120 -11.36 -12.34 -9.45
CA ARG A 120 -10.30 -12.25 -10.47
C ARG A 120 -9.58 -10.91 -10.47
N LEU A 121 -10.20 -9.86 -9.93
CA LEU A 121 -9.54 -8.56 -9.82
C LEU A 121 -8.35 -8.61 -8.84
N PRO A 122 -7.23 -7.96 -9.15
CA PRO A 122 -6.23 -7.60 -8.15
C PRO A 122 -6.86 -6.77 -7.03
N ALA A 123 -6.33 -6.86 -5.80
CA ALA A 123 -6.90 -6.20 -4.64
C ALA A 123 -7.01 -4.67 -4.84
N PHE A 124 -5.98 -4.06 -5.43
CA PHE A 124 -5.95 -2.64 -5.75
C PHE A 124 -6.97 -2.23 -6.81
N THR A 125 -7.17 -3.07 -7.85
CA THR A 125 -8.20 -2.84 -8.86
C THR A 125 -9.60 -2.94 -8.25
N ALA A 126 -9.84 -3.97 -7.44
CA ALA A 126 -11.12 -4.17 -6.74
C ALA A 126 -11.46 -3.00 -5.82
N ARG A 127 -10.43 -2.43 -5.16
CA ARG A 127 -10.59 -1.27 -4.29
C ARG A 127 -11.04 -0.03 -5.04
N ASP A 128 -10.42 0.26 -6.18
CA ASP A 128 -10.83 1.40 -7.00
C ASP A 128 -12.20 1.19 -7.67
N VAL A 129 -12.55 -0.06 -8.03
CA VAL A 129 -13.91 -0.41 -8.45
C VAL A 129 -14.92 -0.06 -7.36
N PHE A 130 -14.65 -0.42 -6.12
CA PHE A 130 -15.51 -0.05 -5.00
C PHE A 130 -15.55 1.47 -4.79
N ARG A 131 -14.41 2.17 -4.88
CA ARG A 131 -14.34 3.62 -4.70
C ARG A 131 -15.18 4.37 -5.73
N PHE A 132 -15.06 4.03 -7.01
CA PHE A 132 -15.74 4.78 -8.07
C PHE A 132 -17.13 4.27 -8.40
N LEU A 133 -17.38 2.97 -8.31
CA LEU A 133 -18.65 2.38 -8.73
C LEU A 133 -19.50 1.90 -7.56
N GLY A 134 -18.93 1.86 -6.35
CA GLY A 134 -19.60 1.31 -5.19
C GLY A 134 -19.86 -0.18 -5.29
N VAL A 135 -19.13 -0.92 -6.14
CA VAL A 135 -19.32 -2.36 -6.37
C VAL A 135 -18.33 -3.17 -5.53
N SER A 136 -18.83 -3.83 -4.51
CA SER A 136 -18.14 -4.86 -3.72
C SER A 136 -18.31 -6.26 -4.31
N ARG A 137 -17.64 -7.27 -3.73
CA ARG A 137 -17.80 -8.69 -4.11
C ARG A 137 -19.26 -9.16 -4.05
N ASN A 138 -19.99 -8.77 -3.02
CA ASN A 138 -21.39 -9.18 -2.81
C ASN A 138 -22.30 -8.49 -3.83
N GLN A 139 -22.15 -7.17 -4.00
CA GLN A 139 -22.89 -6.40 -4.99
C GLN A 139 -22.60 -6.90 -6.41
N PHE A 140 -21.34 -7.25 -6.73
CA PHE A 140 -21.02 -7.85 -8.03
C PHE A 140 -21.74 -9.18 -8.23
N THR A 141 -21.81 -10.04 -7.20
CA THR A 141 -22.50 -11.33 -7.29
C THR A 141 -23.99 -11.14 -7.60
N GLU A 142 -24.65 -10.18 -6.94
CA GLU A 142 -26.04 -9.81 -7.22
C GLU A 142 -26.23 -9.31 -8.65
N ILE A 143 -25.37 -8.38 -9.09
CA ILE A 143 -25.38 -7.85 -10.45
C ILE A 143 -25.16 -8.97 -11.47
N ALA A 144 -24.23 -9.89 -11.22
CA ALA A 144 -23.92 -11.01 -12.10
C ALA A 144 -25.08 -12.00 -12.22
N ASN A 145 -25.78 -12.28 -11.12
CA ASN A 145 -26.96 -13.13 -11.12
C ASN A 145 -28.10 -12.50 -11.91
N ARG A 146 -28.36 -11.20 -11.70
CA ARG A 146 -29.32 -10.43 -12.48
C ARG A 146 -28.96 -10.43 -13.96
N PHE A 147 -27.71 -10.13 -14.30
CA PHE A 147 -27.20 -10.14 -15.67
C PHE A 147 -27.39 -11.49 -16.37
N LYS A 148 -27.07 -12.61 -15.70
CA LYS A 148 -27.29 -13.96 -16.24
C LYS A 148 -28.77 -14.29 -16.43
N SER A 149 -29.65 -13.78 -15.57
CA SER A 149 -31.10 -14.00 -15.67
C SER A 149 -31.73 -13.19 -16.82
N GLU A 150 -31.27 -11.96 -17.04
CA GLU A 150 -31.83 -11.04 -18.03
C GLU A 150 -31.23 -11.24 -19.42
N LYS A 151 -29.94 -11.60 -19.53
CA LYS A 151 -29.31 -11.99 -20.81
C LYS A 151 -30.00 -13.20 -21.46
N ARG A 152 -30.65 -14.05 -20.66
CA ARG A 152 -31.47 -15.17 -21.17
C ARG A 152 -32.84 -14.73 -21.70
N LYS A 153 -33.37 -13.60 -21.22
CA LYS A 153 -34.70 -13.07 -21.60
C LYS A 153 -34.61 -12.10 -22.79
N LEU A 154 -33.57 -11.27 -22.80
CA LEU A 154 -33.30 -10.32 -23.88
C LEU A 154 -32.34 -11.00 -24.85
N LEU A 155 -32.81 -11.40 -26.03
CA LEU A 155 -31.99 -11.92 -27.16
C LEU A 155 -30.93 -10.90 -27.67
N SER A 156 -30.74 -9.80 -26.95
CA SER A 156 -29.78 -8.72 -27.17
C SER A 156 -28.55 -8.89 -26.28
N ARG A 157 -27.36 -8.82 -26.89
CA ARG A 157 -26.05 -8.84 -26.21
C ARG A 157 -25.76 -7.62 -25.33
N LYS A 158 -26.64 -6.60 -25.27
CA LYS A 158 -26.36 -5.32 -24.59
C LYS A 158 -27.31 -5.11 -23.40
N PHE A 159 -26.97 -5.67 -22.25
CA PHE A 159 -27.56 -5.25 -20.98
C PHE A 159 -26.94 -3.89 -20.58
N PRO A 160 -27.73 -2.81 -20.45
CA PRO A 160 -27.20 -1.49 -20.13
C PRO A 160 -26.79 -1.44 -18.65
N LEU A 161 -25.51 -1.68 -18.39
CA LEU A 161 -24.90 -1.39 -17.08
C LEU A 161 -24.52 0.08 -17.02
N ASN A 162 -25.35 0.84 -16.31
CA ASN A 162 -25.05 2.19 -15.86
C ASN A 162 -24.60 2.10 -14.40
N PHE A 163 -23.34 2.46 -14.16
CA PHE A 163 -22.82 2.60 -12.80
C PHE A 163 -22.89 4.06 -12.42
N GLU A 164 -23.50 4.34 -11.28
CA GLU A 164 -23.41 5.67 -10.68
C GLU A 164 -21.98 5.87 -10.18
N VAL A 165 -21.35 6.96 -10.62
CA VAL A 165 -19.98 7.28 -10.22
C VAL A 165 -20.02 7.91 -8.83
N LYS A 166 -19.48 7.19 -7.85
CA LYS A 166 -19.30 7.69 -6.49
C LYS A 166 -18.21 8.75 -6.43
N GLN A 167 -18.43 9.72 -5.54
CA GLN A 167 -17.48 10.79 -5.30
C GLN A 167 -16.24 10.26 -4.55
N PRO A 168 -15.02 10.50 -5.04
CA PRO A 168 -13.82 10.20 -4.28
C PRO A 168 -13.69 11.16 -3.09
N ASN A 169 -13.40 10.63 -1.90
CA ASN A 169 -13.09 11.46 -0.72
C ASN A 169 -11.71 12.13 -0.94
N CYS A 170 -11.72 13.36 -1.43
CA CYS A 170 -10.52 14.10 -1.79
C CYS A 170 -9.95 14.88 -0.61
N GLN A 171 -8.63 14.88 -0.45
CA GLN A 171 -7.99 15.70 0.59
C GLN A 171 -7.78 17.14 0.08
N PRO A 172 -7.83 18.15 0.96
CA PRO A 172 -7.68 19.56 0.60
C PRO A 172 -6.39 19.90 -0.18
N TRP A 173 -5.30 19.20 0.10
CA TRP A 173 -3.98 19.41 -0.52
C TRP A 173 -3.79 18.68 -1.85
N TRP A 174 -4.74 17.84 -2.27
CA TRP A 174 -4.69 17.20 -3.58
C TRP A 174 -4.88 18.24 -4.69
N ILE A 175 -4.43 17.91 -5.90
CA ILE A 175 -4.47 18.80 -7.06
C ILE A 175 -5.51 18.27 -8.03
N ILE A 176 -6.35 19.17 -8.54
CA ILE A 176 -7.23 18.94 -9.67
C ILE A 176 -6.54 19.47 -10.91
N ARG A 177 -6.29 18.58 -11.86
CA ARG A 177 -5.82 18.94 -13.20
C ARG A 177 -6.97 18.85 -14.19
N THR A 178 -7.31 19.96 -14.81
CA THR A 178 -8.34 20.04 -15.86
C THR A 178 -7.68 20.22 -17.21
N TYR A 179 -8.09 19.41 -18.19
CA TYR A 179 -7.60 19.53 -19.56
C TYR A 179 -8.58 20.32 -20.42
N SER A 180 -8.05 21.22 -21.25
CA SER A 180 -8.83 22.05 -22.17
C SER A 180 -8.02 22.36 -23.42
N ASN A 181 -8.70 22.59 -24.55
CA ASN A 181 -8.04 23.06 -25.77
C ASN A 181 -7.84 24.58 -25.66
N ASN A 182 -6.66 25.06 -26.04
CA ASN A 182 -6.44 26.48 -26.26
C ASN A 182 -7.12 26.94 -27.56
N ASN A 183 -7.04 28.26 -27.84
CA ASN A 183 -7.62 28.87 -29.04
C ASN A 183 -7.05 28.31 -30.36
N GLU A 184 -5.92 27.63 -30.33
CA GLU A 184 -5.24 26.99 -31.47
C GLU A 184 -5.55 25.48 -31.58
N GLY A 185 -6.44 24.95 -30.72
CA GLY A 185 -6.78 23.52 -30.68
C GLY A 185 -5.73 22.63 -30.01
N LYS A 186 -4.66 23.20 -29.44
CA LYS A 186 -3.65 22.49 -28.67
C LYS A 186 -4.14 22.24 -27.25
N LEU A 187 -3.97 21.00 -26.79
CA LEU A 187 -4.33 20.63 -25.43
C LEU A 187 -3.41 21.32 -24.41
N THR A 188 -4.03 21.94 -23.41
CA THR A 188 -3.39 22.54 -22.24
C THR A 188 -4.03 22.00 -20.97
N PHE A 189 -3.40 22.25 -19.83
CA PHE A 189 -3.98 21.89 -18.54
C PHE A 189 -3.88 23.04 -17.54
N ASN A 190 -4.84 23.08 -16.62
CA ASN A 190 -4.82 23.97 -15.45
C ASN A 190 -4.80 23.11 -14.18
N GLU A 191 -4.09 23.56 -13.15
CA GLU A 191 -3.98 22.89 -11.86
C GLU A 191 -4.46 23.81 -10.73
N LYS A 192 -5.31 23.28 -9.86
CA LYS A 192 -5.75 23.94 -8.63
C LYS A 192 -5.73 22.95 -7.47
N PHE A 193 -5.54 23.41 -6.24
CA PHE A 193 -5.76 22.52 -5.10
C PHE A 193 -7.25 22.28 -4.90
N VAL A 194 -7.61 21.09 -4.40
CA VAL A 194 -8.99 20.70 -4.12
C VAL A 194 -9.68 21.71 -3.20
N LYS A 195 -8.96 22.22 -2.18
CA LYS A 195 -9.48 23.25 -1.26
C LYS A 195 -9.89 24.56 -1.94
N ASP A 196 -9.33 24.85 -3.12
CA ASP A 196 -9.56 26.08 -3.88
C ASP A 196 -10.59 25.85 -5.01
N CYS A 197 -11.20 24.66 -5.07
CA CYS A 197 -12.20 24.28 -6.06
C CYS A 197 -13.61 24.27 -5.47
N LEU A 198 -14.59 24.63 -6.29
CA LEU A 198 -15.99 24.32 -5.99
C LEU A 198 -16.23 22.82 -6.16
N ASP A 199 -17.09 22.22 -5.34
CA ASP A 199 -17.42 20.78 -5.43
C ASP A 199 -17.74 20.36 -6.87
N LYS A 200 -18.56 21.16 -7.57
CA LYS A 200 -18.95 20.89 -8.97
C LYS A 200 -17.76 20.78 -9.94
N GLU A 201 -16.66 21.50 -9.71
CA GLU A 201 -15.45 21.44 -10.55
C GLU A 201 -14.72 20.11 -10.42
N ILE A 202 -14.83 19.42 -9.28
CA ILE A 202 -14.16 18.13 -9.02
C ILE A 202 -14.76 17.00 -9.90
N TYR A 203 -16.01 17.17 -10.34
CA TYR A 203 -16.80 16.12 -10.98
C TYR A 203 -16.86 16.22 -12.50
N LEU A 204 -16.13 17.14 -13.13
CA LEU A 204 -16.13 17.26 -14.60
C LEU A 204 -15.40 16.07 -15.24
N SER A 205 -15.85 15.64 -16.41
CA SER A 205 -15.32 14.44 -17.08
C SER A 205 -13.86 14.57 -17.55
N ASN A 206 -13.36 15.80 -17.67
CA ASN A 206 -11.99 16.17 -18.06
C ASN A 206 -11.07 16.51 -16.87
N VAL A 207 -11.53 16.23 -15.64
CA VAL A 207 -10.78 16.43 -14.40
C VAL A 207 -10.04 15.16 -14.02
N PHE A 208 -8.78 15.33 -13.62
CA PHE A 208 -8.01 14.29 -12.96
C PHE A 208 -7.49 14.77 -11.61
N ILE A 209 -7.62 13.91 -10.62
CA ILE A 209 -7.07 14.14 -9.29
C ILE A 209 -5.62 13.67 -9.29
N ILE A 210 -4.70 14.57 -8.96
CA ILE A 210 -3.27 14.34 -8.82
C ILE A 210 -2.89 14.47 -7.35
N ILE A 211 -2.12 13.52 -6.85
CA ILE A 211 -1.60 13.52 -5.49
C ILE A 211 -0.09 13.69 -5.60
N ARG A 212 0.37 14.94 -5.48
CA ARG A 212 1.78 15.30 -5.64
C ARG A 212 2.53 15.00 -4.35
N ILE A 213 3.54 14.15 -4.45
CA ILE A 213 4.42 13.78 -3.33
C ILE A 213 5.70 14.58 -3.46
N GLU A 214 6.17 15.18 -2.37
CA GLU A 214 7.45 15.89 -2.30
C GLU A 214 8.42 15.15 -1.39
N GLU A 215 9.73 15.32 -1.61
CA GLU A 215 10.76 14.63 -0.82
C GLU A 215 10.75 14.98 0.67
N LYS A 216 10.31 16.19 1.01
CA LYS A 216 10.19 16.68 2.38
C LYS A 216 8.92 16.20 3.09
N ASP A 217 7.98 15.59 2.36
CA ASP A 217 6.74 15.11 2.94
C ASP A 217 7.00 13.92 3.87
N SER A 218 6.15 13.76 4.88
CA SER A 218 6.12 12.60 5.78
C SER A 218 4.71 12.01 5.78
N PHE A 219 4.60 10.70 5.98
CA PHE A 219 3.32 10.00 5.93
C PHE A 219 3.25 8.91 7.00
N ILE A 220 2.03 8.59 7.43
CA ILE A 220 1.75 7.51 8.36
C ILE A 220 0.74 6.51 7.79
N PRO A 221 0.86 5.21 8.08
CA PRO A 221 -0.17 4.23 7.77
C PRO A 221 -1.45 4.51 8.55
N ILE A 222 -2.60 4.37 7.90
CA ILE A 222 -3.90 4.53 8.54
C ILE A 222 -4.76 3.26 8.44
N ILE A 223 -5.51 3.00 9.51
CA ILE A 223 -6.52 1.93 9.53
C ILE A 223 -7.65 2.35 8.57
N HIS A 224 -8.04 1.44 7.69
CA HIS A 224 -9.19 1.64 6.83
C HIS A 224 -10.07 0.39 6.78
N ASP A 225 -11.38 0.60 6.67
CA ASP A 225 -12.35 -0.47 6.45
C ASP A 225 -12.19 -1.20 5.11
N ASN A 226 -12.47 -2.50 5.17
CA ASN A 226 -12.99 -3.31 4.09
C ASN A 226 -12.09 -3.39 2.84
N ILE A 227 -11.03 -4.19 2.89
CA ILE A 227 -10.60 -5.17 1.85
C ILE A 227 -9.18 -5.66 2.16
N ILE A 228 -9.06 -6.97 2.36
CA ILE A 228 -7.79 -7.69 2.50
C ILE A 228 -7.02 -7.61 1.18
N ILE A 229 -5.78 -7.11 1.24
CA ILE A 229 -4.83 -7.20 0.12
C ILE A 229 -4.43 -8.67 -0.01
N THR A 230 -5.15 -9.43 -0.84
CA THR A 230 -5.01 -10.89 -0.93
C THR A 230 -4.06 -11.36 -2.02
N ARG A 231 -3.31 -10.47 -2.68
CA ARG A 231 -2.45 -10.85 -3.81
C ARG A 231 -1.09 -10.17 -3.76
N THR A 232 -0.09 -10.91 -4.24
CA THR A 232 1.32 -10.53 -4.27
C THR A 232 1.84 -10.57 -5.71
N THR A 233 1.65 -9.49 -6.44
CA THR A 233 2.38 -9.17 -7.66
C THR A 233 3.61 -8.32 -7.32
N LYS A 234 4.57 -8.20 -8.25
CA LYS A 234 5.84 -7.46 -8.05
C LYS A 234 5.63 -6.00 -7.60
N MET A 235 4.57 -5.34 -8.08
CA MET A 235 4.17 -3.98 -7.66
C MET A 235 3.58 -3.93 -6.24
N GLU A 236 2.98 -5.01 -5.76
CA GLU A 236 2.40 -5.04 -4.41
C GLU A 236 3.51 -5.13 -3.36
N TYR A 237 4.65 -5.76 -3.70
CA TYR A 237 5.83 -5.86 -2.83
C TYR A 237 6.41 -4.49 -2.43
N ILE A 238 6.49 -3.53 -3.37
CA ILE A 238 6.98 -2.18 -3.05
C ILE A 238 6.00 -1.45 -2.11
N TYR A 239 4.69 -1.68 -2.24
CA TYR A 239 3.71 -1.12 -1.32
C TYR A 239 3.86 -1.66 0.10
N TYR A 240 4.04 -2.97 0.27
CA TYR A 240 4.28 -3.58 1.58
C TYR A 240 5.57 -3.03 2.22
N ARG A 241 6.67 -2.95 1.45
CA ARG A 241 7.92 -2.32 1.91
C ARG A 241 7.71 -0.89 2.36
N ILE A 242 6.99 -0.09 1.58
CA ILE A 242 6.64 1.29 1.93
C ILE A 242 5.80 1.32 3.22
N LEU A 243 4.72 0.56 3.31
CA LEU A 243 3.83 0.55 4.49
C LEU A 243 4.56 0.15 5.78
N LEU A 244 5.52 -0.78 5.69
CA LEU A 244 6.36 -1.15 6.83
C LEU A 244 7.31 -0.03 7.24
N ILE A 245 8.04 0.56 6.27
CA ILE A 245 9.13 1.51 6.54
C ILE A 245 8.66 2.97 6.68
N ILE A 246 7.48 3.35 6.19
CA ILE A 246 7.04 4.74 6.30
C ILE A 246 6.72 5.11 7.76
N ASP A 247 6.94 6.36 8.13
CA ASP A 247 6.89 6.82 9.51
C ASP A 247 6.71 8.34 9.55
N ASP A 248 6.08 8.85 10.59
CA ASP A 248 5.92 10.28 10.85
C ASP A 248 7.25 11.02 11.03
N ARG A 249 8.29 10.32 11.49
CA ARG A 249 9.63 10.88 11.69
C ARG A 249 10.51 10.79 10.45
N LEU A 250 10.06 10.10 9.40
CA LEU A 250 10.83 9.93 8.16
C LEU A 250 10.23 10.77 7.04
N THR A 251 11.09 11.45 6.29
CA THR A 251 10.69 12.09 5.05
C THR A 251 10.68 11.07 3.91
N VAL A 252 10.01 11.41 2.80
CA VAL A 252 10.08 10.61 1.56
C VAL A 252 11.53 10.47 1.08
N LYS A 253 12.37 11.48 1.28
CA LYS A 253 13.81 11.41 0.99
C LYS A 253 14.50 10.32 1.80
N ASP A 254 14.21 10.24 3.10
CA ASP A 254 14.78 9.21 3.97
C ASP A 254 14.31 7.81 3.55
N LEU A 255 13.01 7.65 3.28
CA LEU A 255 12.44 6.41 2.78
C LEU A 255 13.10 5.93 1.47
N VAL A 256 13.33 6.84 0.52
CA VAL A 256 14.04 6.58 -0.73
C VAL A 256 15.47 6.09 -0.46
N SER A 257 16.18 6.71 0.48
CA SER A 257 17.55 6.30 0.86
C SER A 257 17.64 4.91 1.49
N ILE A 258 16.55 4.48 2.16
CA ILE A 258 16.45 3.13 2.75
C ILE A 258 16.15 2.08 1.68
N LEU A 259 15.24 2.40 0.75
CA LEU A 259 14.70 1.45 -0.24
C LEU A 259 15.57 1.28 -1.49
N ILE A 260 16.47 2.22 -1.77
CA ILE A 260 17.29 2.27 -2.98
C ILE A 260 18.77 2.37 -2.62
N ASP A 261 19.60 1.59 -3.31
CA ASP A 261 21.06 1.74 -3.20
C ASP A 261 21.51 3.08 -3.81
N PRO A 262 22.29 3.91 -3.10
CA PRO A 262 22.78 5.19 -3.65
C PRO A 262 23.63 5.03 -4.92
N ASN A 263 24.26 3.86 -5.13
CA ASN A 263 25.05 3.55 -6.31
C ASN A 263 24.24 2.92 -7.45
N ASP A 264 22.92 2.82 -7.31
CA ASP A 264 22.06 2.27 -8.35
C ASP A 264 21.96 3.23 -9.54
N ARG A 265 22.36 2.76 -10.74
CA ARG A 265 22.33 3.55 -11.98
C ARG A 265 20.93 4.06 -12.34
N LEU A 266 19.88 3.45 -11.80
CA LEU A 266 18.48 3.80 -12.07
C LEU A 266 17.80 4.42 -10.83
N MET A 267 18.58 4.96 -9.89
CA MET A 267 18.09 5.60 -8.67
C MET A 267 16.98 6.62 -8.95
N LEU A 268 17.14 7.50 -9.95
CA LEU A 268 16.15 8.53 -10.28
C LEU A 268 14.80 7.92 -10.72
N GLN A 269 14.84 6.84 -11.51
CA GLN A 269 13.64 6.15 -11.95
C GLN A 269 12.96 5.42 -10.78
N LYS A 270 13.72 4.66 -9.99
CA LYS A 270 13.21 3.95 -8.80
C LYS A 270 12.63 4.92 -7.77
N LYS A 271 13.24 6.08 -7.58
CA LYS A 271 12.71 7.16 -6.75
C LYS A 271 11.35 7.63 -7.27
N GLY A 272 11.23 7.85 -8.58
CA GLY A 272 9.96 8.15 -9.22
C GLY A 272 8.90 7.06 -8.98
N GLU A 273 9.27 5.79 -9.07
CA GLU A 273 8.39 4.65 -8.77
C GLU A 273 7.92 4.64 -7.30
N ILE A 274 8.80 4.92 -6.34
CA ILE A 274 8.44 5.05 -4.91
C ILE A 274 7.47 6.21 -4.69
N MET A 275 7.73 7.39 -5.27
CA MET A 275 6.85 8.54 -5.12
C MET A 275 5.46 8.28 -5.72
N LYS A 276 5.41 7.61 -6.88
CA LYS A 276 4.16 7.15 -7.52
C LYS A 276 3.43 6.12 -6.63
N ALA A 277 4.17 5.23 -5.98
CA ALA A 277 3.62 4.25 -5.06
C ALA A 277 3.01 4.90 -3.80
N ILE A 278 3.67 5.89 -3.20
CA ILE A 278 3.15 6.66 -2.07
C ILE A 278 1.89 7.43 -2.49
N SER A 279 1.94 8.12 -3.63
CA SER A 279 0.78 8.81 -4.23
C SER A 279 -0.43 7.88 -4.35
N TYR A 280 -0.18 6.65 -4.81
CA TYR A 280 -1.22 5.64 -4.95
C TYR A 280 -1.75 5.13 -3.60
N LEU A 281 -0.89 4.90 -2.61
CA LEU A 281 -1.31 4.50 -1.26
C LEU A 281 -2.12 5.60 -0.56
N VAL A 282 -1.78 6.88 -0.75
CA VAL A 282 -2.59 8.01 -0.28
C VAL A 282 -3.97 8.01 -0.96
N ARG A 283 -4.01 7.82 -2.29
CA ARG A 283 -5.27 7.71 -3.06
C ARG A 283 -6.20 6.60 -2.54
N LEU A 284 -5.63 5.56 -1.96
CA LEU A 284 -6.37 4.41 -1.43
C LEU A 284 -6.77 4.58 0.04
N ASN A 285 -6.48 5.74 0.63
CA ASN A 285 -6.59 6.02 2.06
C ASN A 285 -5.84 4.96 2.90
N ARG A 286 -4.60 4.64 2.47
CA ARG A 286 -3.68 3.79 3.24
C ARG A 286 -2.58 4.59 3.91
N LEU A 287 -2.31 5.79 3.41
CA LEU A 287 -1.37 6.74 3.98
C LEU A 287 -2.04 8.09 4.17
N ASN A 288 -1.80 8.70 5.32
CA ASN A 288 -2.09 10.11 5.55
C ASN A 288 -0.79 10.91 5.56
N LYS A 289 -0.85 12.11 4.96
CA LYS A 289 0.23 13.08 5.04
C LYS A 289 0.27 13.63 6.47
N VAL A 290 1.44 13.64 7.08
CA VAL A 290 1.66 14.24 8.40
C VAL A 290 1.69 15.75 8.22
N GLU A 291 0.78 16.48 8.86
CA GLU A 291 0.81 17.93 8.84
C GLU A 291 1.82 18.46 9.87
N ILE A 292 2.53 19.54 9.53
CA ILE A 292 3.55 20.15 10.42
C ILE A 292 2.95 20.56 11.78
N ARG A 293 1.63 20.81 11.85
CA ARG A 293 0.91 21.15 13.08
C ARG A 293 0.70 19.96 14.02
N ASP A 294 0.67 18.73 13.52
CA ASP A 294 0.50 17.53 14.35
C ASP A 294 1.73 17.27 15.24
N ILE A 295 2.88 17.86 14.90
CA ILE A 295 4.11 17.83 15.70
C ILE A 295 4.02 18.80 16.90
N GLN A 296 3.13 19.81 16.85
CA GLN A 296 3.01 20.83 17.90
C GLN A 296 2.13 20.39 19.09
N TYR A 297 1.37 19.30 18.96
CA TYR A 297 0.55 18.77 20.06
C TYR A 297 1.34 17.92 21.08
N ASN A 298 2.66 17.83 20.92
CA ASN A 298 3.57 17.26 21.93
C ASN A 298 4.23 18.32 22.83
N GLY A 299 3.60 19.49 23.01
CA GLY A 299 3.88 20.41 24.12
C GLY A 299 5.25 21.11 24.08
N ILE A 300 5.18 22.44 23.99
CA ILE A 300 6.21 23.46 24.29
C ILE A 300 7.17 23.81 23.13
N THR A 301 6.95 25.03 22.64
CA THR A 301 7.80 25.96 21.85
C THR A 301 7.94 25.81 20.33
N PRO A 302 8.05 26.95 19.59
CA PRO A 302 8.13 26.98 18.13
C PRO A 302 9.48 26.42 17.62
N PRO A 303 9.55 25.94 16.37
CA PRO A 303 10.72 25.23 15.89
C PRO A 303 11.88 26.18 15.57
N THR A 304 12.95 26.08 16.33
CA THR A 304 14.30 26.37 15.85
C THR A 304 14.70 25.32 14.79
N PRO A 305 15.62 25.66 13.86
CA PRO A 305 16.03 24.76 12.77
C PRO A 305 16.45 23.39 13.29
N ARG A 306 16.00 22.32 12.61
CA ARG A 306 16.22 20.89 12.91
C ARG A 306 17.70 20.49 12.89
N LEU A 307 18.52 21.00 13.82
CA LEU A 307 19.93 20.60 13.92
C LEU A 307 20.26 19.69 15.09
N ASN A 308 19.46 19.58 16.16
CA ASN A 308 19.91 18.87 17.38
C ASN A 308 18.82 18.24 18.28
N GLN A 309 17.63 17.89 17.78
CA GLN A 309 16.71 17.05 18.57
C GLN A 309 17.02 15.56 18.31
N GLN A 310 17.42 14.83 19.36
CA GLN A 310 17.51 13.36 19.29
C GLN A 310 16.17 12.80 18.79
N ILE A 311 16.19 12.07 17.68
CA ILE A 311 15.00 11.38 17.16
C ILE A 311 14.55 10.39 18.24
N LYS A 312 13.42 10.67 18.91
CA LYS A 312 12.86 9.74 19.88
C LYS A 312 12.57 8.42 19.18
N LYS A 313 13.16 7.33 19.67
CA LYS A 313 13.00 5.99 19.11
C LYS A 313 11.77 5.31 19.74
N ARG A 314 11.26 4.24 19.13
CA ARG A 314 10.11 3.48 19.66
C ARG A 314 10.55 2.10 20.14
N VAL A 315 9.73 1.45 20.95
CA VAL A 315 9.89 0.01 21.25
C VAL A 315 9.09 -0.79 20.23
N CYS A 316 9.72 -1.79 19.62
CA CYS A 316 9.06 -2.70 18.67
C CYS A 316 8.56 -3.96 19.41
N PHE A 317 7.26 -4.19 19.41
CA PHE A 317 6.65 -5.41 19.90
C PHE A 317 6.29 -6.33 18.72
N ILE A 318 7.09 -7.37 18.52
CA ILE A 318 6.93 -8.31 17.41
C ILE A 318 5.94 -9.40 17.82
N VAL A 319 4.95 -9.66 16.97
CA VAL A 319 3.96 -10.73 17.15
C VAL A 319 4.00 -11.71 15.99
N ASP A 320 3.70 -12.98 16.28
CA ASP A 320 3.54 -14.02 15.27
C ASP A 320 2.14 -14.00 14.61
N GLU A 321 2.02 -14.73 13.51
CA GLU A 321 0.75 -14.92 12.80
C GLU A 321 -0.33 -15.58 13.65
N ALA A 322 0.02 -16.36 14.68
CA ALA A 322 -0.96 -17.01 15.54
C ALA A 322 -1.71 -16.01 16.43
N VAL A 323 -1.03 -14.97 16.94
CA VAL A 323 -1.67 -13.85 17.66
C VAL A 323 -2.61 -13.09 16.72
N VAL A 324 -2.11 -12.72 15.54
CA VAL A 324 -2.87 -11.95 14.54
C VAL A 324 -4.11 -12.73 14.09
N SER A 325 -3.95 -14.00 13.70
CA SER A 325 -5.05 -14.86 13.25
C SER A 325 -6.12 -15.06 14.33
N THR A 326 -5.70 -15.31 15.58
CA THR A 326 -6.64 -15.46 16.70
C THR A 326 -7.48 -14.21 16.88
N LEU A 327 -6.87 -13.02 16.84
CA LEU A 327 -7.60 -11.76 17.00
C LEU A 327 -8.43 -11.39 15.75
N MET A 328 -8.00 -11.77 14.54
CA MET A 328 -8.74 -11.54 13.29
C MET A 328 -10.00 -12.38 13.14
N THR A 329 -9.97 -13.63 13.62
CA THR A 329 -11.15 -14.51 13.53
C THR A 329 -12.38 -13.83 14.17
N GLY A 330 -12.13 -13.03 15.21
CA GLY A 330 -13.12 -12.18 15.85
C GLY A 330 -14.20 -13.00 16.55
N ILE A 331 -14.89 -12.34 17.46
CA ILE A 331 -16.10 -12.84 18.11
C ILE A 331 -17.22 -11.81 17.91
N THR A 332 -18.47 -12.17 18.22
CA THR A 332 -19.62 -11.25 18.09
C THR A 332 -19.32 -9.97 18.88
N LYS A 333 -19.55 -8.78 18.28
CA LYS A 333 -19.26 -7.44 18.85
C LYS A 333 -17.78 -7.03 18.92
N THR A 334 -16.91 -7.59 18.07
CA THR A 334 -15.48 -7.20 18.01
C THR A 334 -15.06 -6.63 16.66
N ASP A 335 -16.00 -6.04 15.93
CA ASP A 335 -15.75 -5.51 14.58
C ASP A 335 -14.64 -4.46 14.55
N ASP A 336 -14.55 -3.60 15.57
CA ASP A 336 -13.48 -2.59 15.68
C ASP A 336 -12.11 -3.21 15.97
N ILE A 337 -12.03 -4.22 16.84
CA ILE A 337 -10.77 -4.95 17.08
C ILE A 337 -10.35 -5.66 15.82
N LYS A 338 -11.29 -6.36 15.19
CA LYS A 338 -11.06 -7.05 13.93
C LYS A 338 -10.54 -6.09 12.87
N ARG A 339 -11.08 -4.87 12.79
CA ARG A 339 -10.61 -3.83 11.87
C ARG A 339 -9.14 -3.46 12.11
N ILE A 340 -8.74 -3.23 13.37
CA ILE A 340 -7.34 -2.92 13.71
C ILE A 340 -6.43 -4.11 13.41
N VAL A 341 -6.84 -5.33 13.74
CA VAL A 341 -6.00 -6.52 13.55
C VAL A 341 -5.89 -6.89 12.08
N VAL A 342 -6.95 -6.67 11.28
CA VAL A 342 -6.90 -6.76 9.82
C VAL A 342 -5.90 -5.75 9.26
N HIS A 343 -5.86 -4.51 9.81
CA HIS A 343 -4.83 -3.54 9.43
C HIS A 343 -3.41 -4.03 9.76
N LEU A 344 -3.18 -4.63 10.94
CA LEU A 344 -1.90 -5.25 11.29
C LEU A 344 -1.55 -6.39 10.33
N PHE A 345 -2.52 -7.22 9.95
CA PHE A 345 -2.32 -8.30 8.99
C PHE A 345 -1.95 -7.79 7.59
N GLU A 346 -2.60 -6.72 7.14
CA GLU A 346 -2.40 -6.14 5.81
C GLU A 346 -1.13 -5.30 5.70
N THR A 347 -0.84 -4.46 6.69
CA THR A 347 0.30 -3.53 6.63
C THR A 347 1.55 -4.09 7.30
N GLY A 348 1.37 -5.09 8.16
CA GLY A 348 2.43 -5.70 8.96
C GLY A 348 2.83 -4.89 10.20
N ARG A 349 2.18 -3.75 10.48
CA ARG A 349 2.52 -2.88 11.62
C ARG A 349 1.30 -2.17 12.20
N LEU A 350 1.34 -1.85 13.49
CA LEU A 350 0.48 -0.87 14.15
C LEU A 350 1.33 0.27 14.71
N THR A 351 0.90 1.51 14.47
CA THR A 351 1.51 2.70 15.10
C THR A 351 1.14 2.79 16.58
N ASN A 352 1.83 3.64 17.35
CA ASN A 352 1.56 3.82 18.79
C ASN A 352 0.08 4.11 19.09
N ASP A 353 -0.55 5.01 18.34
CA ASP A 353 -1.96 5.37 18.55
C ASP A 353 -2.90 4.20 18.24
N GLN A 354 -2.56 3.40 17.22
CA GLN A 354 -3.32 2.21 16.84
C GLN A 354 -3.17 1.08 17.88
N VAL A 355 -1.97 0.95 18.47
CA VAL A 355 -1.72 0.04 19.60
C VAL A 355 -2.55 0.47 20.80
N TYR A 356 -2.58 1.77 21.12
CA TYR A 356 -3.40 2.32 22.20
C TYR A 356 -4.90 2.06 21.97
N ALA A 357 -5.40 2.30 20.76
CA ALA A 357 -6.78 2.01 20.39
C ALA A 357 -7.12 0.52 20.55
N LEU A 358 -6.23 -0.38 20.13
CA LEU A 358 -6.40 -1.82 20.29
C LEU A 358 -6.50 -2.23 21.77
N ILE A 359 -5.66 -1.65 22.63
CA ILE A 359 -5.70 -1.90 24.07
C ILE A 359 -7.05 -1.48 24.64
N CYS A 360 -7.50 -0.26 24.37
CA CYS A 360 -8.77 0.25 24.87
C CYS A 360 -9.94 -0.66 24.49
N LEU A 361 -9.99 -1.09 23.22
CA LEU A 361 -11.05 -1.97 22.73
C LEU A 361 -11.03 -3.34 23.40
N ILE A 362 -9.85 -3.96 23.57
CA ILE A 362 -9.74 -5.26 24.26
C ILE A 362 -10.16 -5.14 25.73
N GLU A 363 -9.83 -4.03 26.40
CA GLU A 363 -10.23 -3.82 27.80
C GLU A 363 -11.74 -3.61 27.97
N LEU A 364 -12.38 -2.91 27.04
CA LEU A 364 -13.84 -2.76 27.01
C LEU A 364 -14.56 -4.11 26.86
N LEU A 365 -13.92 -5.14 26.32
CA LEU A 365 -14.50 -6.48 26.25
C LEU A 365 -14.46 -7.23 27.57
N LYS A 366 -13.56 -6.89 28.50
CA LYS A 366 -13.44 -7.57 29.81
C LYS A 366 -14.75 -7.48 30.60
N THR A 367 -15.57 -6.46 30.34
CA THR A 367 -16.83 -6.21 31.04
C THR A 367 -18.05 -6.83 30.36
N GLN A 368 -17.89 -7.50 29.20
CA GLN A 368 -19.02 -8.03 28.43
C GLN A 368 -19.29 -9.53 28.70
N PRO A 369 -20.57 -9.95 28.81
CA PRO A 369 -20.92 -11.35 29.02
C PRO A 369 -20.67 -12.22 27.78
N CYS A 370 -20.09 -13.40 27.98
CA CYS A 370 -19.84 -14.38 26.91
C CYS A 370 -21.10 -15.19 26.59
N ALA A 371 -21.51 -15.25 25.32
CA ALA A 371 -22.57 -16.15 24.86
C ALA A 371 -22.14 -17.62 25.00
N LYS A 372 -23.09 -18.52 25.31
CA LYS A 372 -22.81 -19.93 25.72
C LYS A 372 -22.21 -20.81 24.60
N ASP A 373 -22.41 -20.47 23.33
CA ASP A 373 -22.29 -21.40 22.20
C ASP A 373 -20.91 -21.42 21.49
N SER A 374 -19.89 -20.77 22.05
CA SER A 374 -18.54 -20.76 21.43
C SER A 374 -17.40 -20.63 22.46
N ARG A 375 -17.56 -21.22 23.66
CA ARG A 375 -16.67 -21.01 24.82
C ARG A 375 -15.17 -21.19 24.54
N ALA A 376 -14.76 -22.19 23.74
CA ALA A 376 -13.34 -22.48 23.50
C ALA A 376 -12.65 -21.40 22.65
N HIS A 377 -13.30 -20.94 21.58
CA HIS A 377 -12.77 -19.90 20.68
C HIS A 377 -12.77 -18.53 21.37
N TYR A 378 -13.85 -18.21 22.09
CA TYR A 378 -13.92 -17.01 22.94
C TYR A 378 -12.82 -17.00 24.01
N LYS A 379 -12.63 -18.12 24.74
CA LYS A 379 -11.57 -18.23 25.74
C LYS A 379 -10.18 -18.04 25.13
N LYS A 380 -9.93 -18.63 23.95
CA LYS A 380 -8.65 -18.45 23.23
C LYS A 380 -8.43 -16.97 22.85
N PHE A 381 -9.44 -16.31 22.27
CA PHE A 381 -9.40 -14.90 21.93
C PHE A 381 -9.06 -14.03 23.15
N PHE A 382 -9.81 -14.19 24.25
CA PHE A 382 -9.59 -13.41 25.48
C PHE A 382 -8.22 -13.68 26.12
N ASN A 383 -7.76 -14.94 26.14
CA ASN A 383 -6.44 -15.25 26.67
C ASN A 383 -5.33 -14.55 25.89
N VAL A 384 -5.40 -14.58 24.55
CA VAL A 384 -4.42 -13.92 23.67
C VAL A 384 -4.51 -12.40 23.83
N GLY A 385 -5.72 -11.83 23.75
CA GLY A 385 -5.94 -10.39 23.88
C GLY A 385 -5.48 -9.84 25.24
N ASN A 386 -5.83 -10.51 26.33
CA ASN A 386 -5.40 -10.10 27.67
C ASN A 386 -3.89 -10.21 27.86
N SER A 387 -3.28 -11.29 27.35
CA SER A 387 -1.82 -11.43 27.43
C SER A 387 -1.11 -10.32 26.66
N LEU A 388 -1.59 -10.00 25.45
CA LEU A 388 -1.10 -8.89 24.64
C LEU A 388 -1.18 -7.56 25.40
N VAL A 389 -2.36 -7.23 25.94
CA VAL A 389 -2.58 -5.98 26.70
C VAL A 389 -1.67 -5.90 27.92
N ASN A 390 -1.57 -6.97 28.70
CA ASN A 390 -0.77 -6.99 29.93
C ASN A 390 0.72 -6.76 29.63
N VAL A 391 1.25 -7.38 28.57
CA VAL A 391 2.65 -7.18 28.15
C VAL A 391 2.85 -5.73 27.71
N ILE A 392 1.98 -5.21 26.85
CA ILE A 392 2.15 -3.84 26.34
C ILE A 392 2.05 -2.81 27.46
N LYS A 393 1.12 -2.97 28.42
CA LYS A 393 1.04 -2.08 29.58
C LYS A 393 2.28 -2.15 30.47
N SER A 394 2.81 -3.35 30.69
CA SER A 394 4.07 -3.53 31.44
C SER A 394 5.22 -2.82 30.72
N LEU A 395 5.27 -2.89 29.39
CA LEU A 395 6.25 -2.16 28.59
C LEU A 395 6.05 -0.65 28.65
N GLN A 396 4.81 -0.16 28.62
CA GLN A 396 4.53 1.28 28.77
C GLN A 396 5.05 1.81 30.11
N GLN A 397 4.87 1.05 31.20
CA GLN A 397 5.39 1.42 32.52
C GLN A 397 6.93 1.48 32.54
N LEU A 398 7.59 0.53 31.86
CA LEU A 398 9.04 0.50 31.76
C LEU A 398 9.61 1.62 30.86
N ILE A 399 8.91 1.96 29.78
CA ILE A 399 9.31 3.01 28.83
C ILE A 399 9.26 4.41 29.47
N CYS A 400 8.36 4.63 30.44
CA CYS A 400 8.34 5.86 31.23
C CYS A 400 9.57 6.03 32.14
N ASN A 401 10.37 4.97 32.33
CA ASN A 401 11.62 5.06 33.07
C ASN A 401 12.78 5.45 32.12
N GLU A 402 13.10 6.74 32.11
CA GLU A 402 14.16 7.32 31.27
C GLU A 402 15.53 6.66 31.49
N GLU A 403 15.82 6.13 32.69
CA GLU A 403 17.08 5.44 33.00
C GLU A 403 17.22 4.10 32.26
N ILE A 404 16.11 3.43 31.93
CA ILE A 404 16.11 2.09 31.32
C ILE A 404 15.97 2.16 29.79
N PHE A 405 15.09 3.02 29.28
CA PHE A 405 14.73 3.06 27.85
C PHE A 405 15.09 4.37 27.12
N GLY A 406 15.64 5.36 27.82
CA GLY A 406 15.88 6.70 27.28
C GLY A 406 14.61 7.41 26.83
N LEU A 407 14.74 8.46 26.01
CA LEU A 407 13.62 9.18 25.40
C LEU A 407 12.93 8.30 24.33
N CYS A 408 11.99 7.46 24.77
CA CYS A 408 11.16 6.60 23.90
C CYS A 408 9.78 7.22 23.60
N ASP A 409 9.33 7.05 22.37
CA ASP A 409 8.10 7.65 21.80
C ASP A 409 6.96 6.62 21.64
N GLY A 410 6.86 5.69 22.60
CA GLY A 410 5.81 4.68 22.63
C GLY A 410 6.17 3.32 22.01
N ILE A 411 5.14 2.52 21.75
CA ILE A 411 5.25 1.11 21.34
C ILE A 411 4.56 0.90 20.00
N GLU A 412 5.20 0.15 19.12
CA GLU A 412 4.59 -0.29 17.86
C GLU A 412 4.52 -1.81 17.82
N ILE A 413 3.46 -2.34 17.22
CA ILE A 413 3.35 -3.78 16.99
C ILE A 413 3.77 -4.09 15.57
N VAL A 414 4.61 -5.10 15.36
CA VAL A 414 5.03 -5.56 14.04
C VAL A 414 4.74 -7.05 13.88
N LYS A 415 4.09 -7.41 12.77
CA LYS A 415 3.88 -8.82 12.39
C LYS A 415 5.19 -9.40 11.85
N MET A 416 5.69 -10.44 12.49
CA MET A 416 6.99 -11.05 12.19
C MET A 416 7.13 -11.46 10.72
N GLU A 417 6.11 -12.10 10.16
CA GLU A 417 6.15 -12.66 8.80
C GLU A 417 6.19 -11.59 7.71
N CYS A 418 5.86 -10.33 8.03
CA CYS A 418 5.94 -9.22 7.08
C CYS A 418 7.38 -8.74 6.88
N LEU A 419 8.30 -9.06 7.80
CA LEU A 419 9.70 -8.64 7.69
C LEU A 419 10.46 -9.37 6.58
N LYS A 420 9.92 -10.48 6.07
CA LYS A 420 10.43 -11.16 4.86
C LYS A 420 10.33 -10.30 3.60
N TYR A 421 9.50 -9.24 3.61
CA TYR A 421 9.39 -8.31 2.50
C TYR A 421 10.55 -7.30 2.43
N LEU A 422 11.39 -7.25 3.46
CA LEU A 422 12.55 -6.36 3.52
C LEU A 422 13.83 -7.11 3.12
N THR A 423 14.71 -6.45 2.37
CA THR A 423 16.08 -6.96 2.18
C THR A 423 16.89 -6.84 3.47
N GLU A 424 18.03 -7.54 3.60
CA GLU A 424 18.87 -7.46 4.80
C GLU A 424 19.32 -6.02 5.12
N LYS A 425 19.69 -5.25 4.09
CA LYS A 425 20.06 -3.83 4.21
C LYS A 425 18.88 -2.97 4.70
N GLU A 426 17.68 -3.26 4.20
CA GLU A 426 16.45 -2.58 4.66
C GLU A 426 16.11 -2.95 6.09
N LYS A 427 16.26 -4.23 6.48
CA LYS A 427 16.06 -4.68 7.86
C LYS A 427 17.02 -3.96 8.81
N GLU A 428 18.28 -3.78 8.43
CA GLU A 428 19.25 -3.02 9.23
C GLU A 428 18.81 -1.56 9.43
N SER A 429 18.37 -0.90 8.36
CA SER A 429 17.87 0.48 8.42
C SER A 429 16.56 0.58 9.20
N TYR A 430 15.68 -0.41 9.05
CA TYR A 430 14.42 -0.52 9.75
C TYR A 430 14.62 -0.66 11.27
N ARG A 431 15.65 -1.41 11.70
CA ARG A 431 16.02 -1.55 13.12
C ARG A 431 16.43 -0.24 13.77
N LYS A 432 17.10 0.65 13.02
CA LYS A 432 17.60 1.92 13.56
C LYS A 432 16.48 2.84 14.05
N LYS A 433 15.23 2.59 13.66
CA LYS A 433 14.02 3.27 14.16
C LYS A 433 13.67 2.96 15.61
N TYR A 434 14.12 1.81 16.12
CA TYR A 434 13.70 1.28 17.40
C TYR A 434 14.86 1.29 18.40
N THR A 435 14.55 1.52 19.68
CA THR A 435 15.52 1.39 20.78
C THR A 435 15.71 -0.08 21.15
N SER A 436 14.63 -0.86 21.08
CA SER A 436 14.60 -2.27 21.48
C SER A 436 13.47 -2.99 20.74
N ALA A 437 13.57 -4.32 20.64
CA ALA A 437 12.47 -5.16 20.17
C ALA A 437 12.23 -6.36 21.09
N LEU A 438 10.97 -6.76 21.20
CA LEU A 438 10.51 -7.89 22.03
C LEU A 438 9.63 -8.81 21.19
N ILE A 439 9.74 -10.12 21.38
CA ILE A 439 8.99 -11.11 20.61
C ILE A 439 7.91 -11.74 21.50
N GLY A 440 6.65 -11.68 21.07
CA GLY A 440 5.54 -12.40 21.65
C GLY A 440 5.08 -13.55 20.74
N SER A 441 5.16 -14.79 21.22
CA SER A 441 4.68 -15.99 20.51
C SER A 441 3.53 -16.69 21.26
N ASN A 442 2.66 -17.37 20.50
CA ASN A 442 1.42 -17.96 21.02
C ASN A 442 1.55 -19.38 21.63
N SER A 443 2.75 -19.79 22.04
CA SER A 443 2.98 -21.09 22.71
C SER A 443 3.73 -20.87 24.02
N LYS A 444 2.97 -20.73 25.13
CA LYS A 444 3.49 -20.40 26.46
C LYS A 444 4.41 -19.18 26.40
N ILE A 445 3.81 -18.00 26.45
CA ILE A 445 4.49 -16.88 27.10
C ILE A 445 4.94 -17.44 28.46
N ILE A 446 6.24 -17.47 28.73
CA ILE A 446 6.77 -17.86 30.03
C ILE A 446 6.16 -16.85 31.00
N SER A 447 5.02 -17.20 31.60
CA SER A 447 4.66 -16.65 32.89
C SER A 447 5.75 -17.19 33.81
N CYS A 448 6.77 -16.39 34.09
CA CYS A 448 7.45 -16.54 35.35
C CYS A 448 6.34 -16.33 36.38
N GLN A 449 5.80 -17.44 36.90
CA GLN A 449 4.91 -17.44 38.04
C GLN A 449 5.73 -17.00 39.26
N HIS A 450 6.11 -15.73 39.32
CA HIS A 450 6.65 -15.12 40.52
C HIS A 450 6.19 -13.67 40.55
N SER A 451 5.17 -13.44 41.38
CA SER A 451 5.13 -12.18 42.11
C SER A 451 6.11 -12.29 43.29
N PRO A 452 6.76 -11.20 43.73
CA PRO A 452 6.77 -9.85 43.17
C PRO A 452 8.18 -9.53 42.67
N PHE A 453 8.63 -10.05 41.53
CA PHE A 453 9.89 -9.57 40.95
C PHE A 453 9.87 -9.64 39.42
N SER A 454 9.89 -8.44 38.84
CA SER A 454 10.13 -8.14 37.45
C SER A 454 11.26 -9.01 36.87
N PRO A 455 11.06 -9.75 35.76
CA PRO A 455 12.15 -10.44 35.10
C PRO A 455 13.00 -9.42 34.33
N GLN A 456 14.07 -9.00 34.99
CA GLN A 456 15.33 -8.47 34.45
C GLN A 456 15.41 -8.37 32.91
N LEU A 457 14.91 -7.26 32.37
CA LEU A 457 15.46 -6.68 31.15
C LEU A 457 16.71 -5.90 31.56
N ILE A 458 17.86 -6.59 31.64
CA ILE A 458 19.14 -5.90 31.78
C ILE A 458 19.40 -5.14 30.48
N PRO A 459 19.52 -3.80 30.50
CA PRO A 459 19.90 -3.04 29.31
C PRO A 459 21.39 -3.23 29.10
N HIS A 460 21.76 -4.16 28.23
CA HIS A 460 23.11 -4.19 27.68
C HIS A 460 23.07 -4.51 26.19
N SER A 461 23.81 -3.71 25.44
CA SER A 461 24.00 -3.74 23.97
C SER A 461 24.24 -5.11 23.34
N VAL A 462 24.65 -6.10 24.14
CA VAL A 462 25.04 -7.45 23.73
C VAL A 462 23.88 -8.45 23.71
N LEU A 463 22.88 -8.30 24.60
CA LEU A 463 21.70 -9.20 24.63
C LEU A 463 20.63 -8.80 23.61
N SER A 464 20.50 -7.49 23.37
CA SER A 464 19.73 -6.94 22.26
C SER A 464 20.28 -7.33 20.89
N SER A 465 21.55 -7.75 20.78
CA SER A 465 22.05 -8.35 19.53
C SER A 465 21.81 -9.86 19.50
N TYR A 466 21.96 -10.59 20.61
CA TYR A 466 21.89 -12.06 20.60
C TYR A 466 20.50 -12.62 20.28
N LEU A 467 19.43 -12.11 20.92
CA LEU A 467 18.05 -12.47 20.55
C LEU A 467 17.67 -11.98 19.14
N PHE A 468 18.31 -10.90 18.67
CA PHE A 468 18.16 -10.34 17.31
C PHE A 468 18.93 -11.10 16.22
N THR A 469 20.04 -11.77 16.56
CA THR A 469 20.85 -12.59 15.67
C THR A 469 20.19 -13.95 15.47
N ILE A 470 19.58 -14.53 16.52
CA ILE A 470 18.71 -15.71 16.41
C ILE A 470 17.52 -15.40 15.50
N PHE A 471 17.01 -14.16 15.54
CA PHE A 471 15.88 -13.64 14.74
C PHE A 471 16.14 -13.40 13.24
N LEU A 472 17.39 -13.32 12.75
CA LEU A 472 17.65 -13.23 11.29
C LEU A 472 18.02 -14.55 10.64
N ASN A 473 18.40 -15.54 11.45
CA ASN A 473 18.83 -16.85 10.97
C ASN A 473 17.69 -17.88 10.94
N TYR A 474 16.49 -17.48 11.35
CA TYR A 474 15.21 -18.17 11.12
C TYR A 474 14.31 -17.26 10.30
#